data_AF-A0AAW2F4Y1-F1
#
_entry.id   AF-A0AAW2F4Y1-F1
#
_cell.length_a   1.000
_cell.length_b   1.000
_cell.length_c   1.000
_cell.angle_alpha   90.00
_cell.angle_beta   90.00
_cell.angle_gamma   90.00
#
_symmetry.space_group_name_H-M   'P 1'
#
loop_
_entity.id
_entity.type
_entity.pdbx_description
1 polymer ?
#
loop_
_entity_poly.entity_id
_entity_poly.type
_entity_poly.pdbx_seq_one_letter_code
_entity_poly.pdbx_strand_id
1 'polypeptide(L)'
;MDQDWKECVINDSYESAMMAVADLSRRCSNVMISINALAAFFLSIGEHMLQSMGNVDGVDNNSRELPIKMEFPFDVSESPIFECFLFGQFFYELVLASIVGMMNALLVSLILHVSGQIDIMRQNINEISNAKYNPSTSLAVIKNLICKHQKIITLSEHIEHLYTYIALMQLLWNTLVICCTGFVIVITIGTDDSGTTSIKSVSFYIAITLEVFILCFAGEFLSAKSRSISDAIYESLWYDMPPTSSRILLFVILRSQKRLTITAGKVVDLTLEGFTSIMKASASYVSVLNAMY
;
A
#
# COMPACT_ATOMS: atom_id res chain seq x y z
N MET A 1 -9.28 -15.90 7.60
CA MET A 1 -8.31 -16.51 6.66
C MET A 1 -8.34 -18.04 6.73
N ASP A 2 -7.83 -18.71 7.76
CA ASP A 2 -7.81 -20.19 7.79
C ASP A 2 -9.19 -20.84 7.68
N GLN A 3 -10.21 -20.25 8.33
CA GLN A 3 -11.58 -20.71 8.19
C GLN A 3 -12.13 -20.48 6.77
N ASP A 4 -11.76 -19.38 6.13
CA ASP A 4 -12.21 -19.05 4.76
C ASP A 4 -11.60 -20.02 3.75
N TRP A 5 -10.33 -20.41 3.94
CA TRP A 5 -9.67 -21.45 3.14
C TRP A 5 -10.35 -22.81 3.30
N LYS A 6 -10.74 -23.19 4.51
CA LYS A 6 -11.50 -24.43 4.75
C LYS A 6 -12.87 -24.41 4.05
N GLU A 7 -13.52 -23.26 4.00
CA GLU A 7 -14.80 -23.09 3.27
C GLU A 7 -14.61 -23.11 1.73
N CYS A 8 -13.45 -22.67 1.22
CA CYS A 8 -13.15 -22.67 -0.23
C CYS A 8 -12.85 -24.06 -0.80
N VAL A 9 -12.23 -24.96 -0.03
CA VAL A 9 -11.95 -26.36 -0.44
C VAL A 9 -13.23 -27.13 -0.83
N ILE A 10 -14.40 -26.62 -0.47
CA ILE A 10 -15.70 -27.23 -0.77
C ILE A 10 -16.21 -26.83 -2.18
N ASN A 11 -15.66 -25.78 -2.80
CA ASN A 11 -16.09 -25.29 -4.10
C ASN A 11 -14.90 -24.81 -4.95
N ASP A 12 -14.59 -25.53 -6.02
CA ASP A 12 -13.49 -25.25 -6.96
C ASP A 12 -13.48 -23.80 -7.51
N SER A 13 -14.66 -23.20 -7.69
CA SER A 13 -14.77 -21.79 -8.12
C SER A 13 -14.25 -20.82 -7.06
N TYR A 14 -14.50 -21.10 -5.78
CA TYR A 14 -14.03 -20.25 -4.68
C TYR A 14 -12.54 -20.44 -4.41
N GLU A 15 -12.06 -21.68 -4.52
CA GLU A 15 -10.63 -21.98 -4.42
C GLU A 15 -9.84 -21.26 -5.53
N SER A 16 -10.28 -21.35 -6.78
CA SER A 16 -9.61 -20.66 -7.89
C SER A 16 -9.58 -19.13 -7.72
N ALA A 17 -10.66 -18.53 -7.22
CA ALA A 17 -10.72 -17.09 -6.92
C ALA A 17 -9.75 -16.70 -5.80
N MET A 18 -9.68 -17.48 -4.71
CA MET A 18 -8.76 -17.18 -3.59
C MET A 18 -7.30 -17.40 -3.97
N MET A 19 -7.01 -18.44 -4.76
CA MET A 19 -5.67 -18.69 -5.29
C MET A 19 -5.20 -17.54 -6.18
N ALA A 20 -6.05 -17.03 -7.09
CA ALA A 20 -5.72 -15.90 -7.94
C ALA A 20 -5.42 -14.62 -7.12
N VAL A 21 -6.22 -14.37 -6.08
CA VAL A 21 -6.02 -13.25 -5.14
C VAL A 21 -4.72 -13.42 -4.34
N ALA A 22 -4.42 -14.62 -3.88
CA ALA A 22 -3.19 -14.92 -3.14
C ALA A 22 -1.95 -14.75 -4.03
N ASP A 23 -1.99 -15.22 -5.27
CA ASP A 23 -0.91 -15.03 -6.25
C ASP A 23 -0.69 -13.56 -6.57
N LEU A 24 -1.78 -12.80 -6.77
CA LEU A 24 -1.71 -11.35 -6.98
C LEU A 24 -1.10 -10.66 -5.76
N SER A 25 -1.54 -11.01 -4.55
CA SER A 25 -0.98 -10.48 -3.31
C SER A 25 0.51 -10.77 -3.20
N ARG A 26 0.94 -12.00 -3.51
CA ARG A 26 2.35 -12.39 -3.47
C ARG A 26 3.18 -11.58 -4.47
N ARG A 27 2.67 -11.37 -5.69
CA ARG A 27 3.33 -10.54 -6.70
C ARG A 27 3.44 -9.09 -6.25
N CYS A 28 2.36 -8.48 -5.75
CA CYS A 28 2.35 -7.11 -5.23
C CYS A 28 3.33 -6.96 -4.06
N SER A 29 3.33 -7.87 -3.10
CA SER A 29 4.24 -7.86 -1.95
C SER A 29 5.71 -7.96 -2.38
N ASN A 30 6.02 -8.87 -3.30
CA ASN A 30 7.38 -9.02 -3.82
C ASN A 30 7.85 -7.73 -4.52
N VAL A 31 6.99 -7.12 -5.35
CA VAL A 31 7.30 -5.86 -6.03
C VAL A 31 7.55 -4.73 -5.02
N MET A 32 6.70 -4.55 -4.01
CA MET A 32 6.88 -3.52 -2.98
C MET A 32 8.17 -3.70 -2.17
N ILE A 33 8.44 -4.93 -1.71
CA ILE A 33 9.66 -5.23 -0.96
C ILE A 33 10.89 -4.97 -1.84
N SER A 34 10.82 -5.33 -3.12
CA SER A 34 11.92 -5.11 -4.08
C SER A 34 12.17 -3.62 -4.32
N ILE A 35 11.11 -2.82 -4.48
CA ILE A 35 11.21 -1.35 -4.64
C ILE A 35 11.85 -0.71 -3.41
N ASN A 36 11.41 -1.09 -2.21
CA ASN A 36 11.95 -0.53 -0.96
C ASN A 36 13.40 -0.96 -0.72
N ALA A 37 13.75 -2.21 -1.00
CA ALA A 37 15.13 -2.69 -0.91
C ALA A 37 16.05 -1.99 -1.93
N LEU A 38 15.56 -1.78 -3.16
CA LEU A 38 16.29 -1.08 -4.20
C LEU A 38 16.50 0.40 -3.84
N ALA A 39 15.48 1.06 -3.27
CA ALA A 39 15.59 2.44 -2.79
C ALA A 39 16.64 2.57 -1.67
N ALA A 40 16.63 1.66 -0.68
CA ALA A 40 17.64 1.62 0.37
C ALA A 40 19.05 1.40 -0.19
N PHE A 41 19.19 0.54 -1.20
CA PHE A 41 20.47 0.32 -1.87
C PHE A 41 20.98 1.59 -2.57
N PHE A 42 20.12 2.30 -3.31
CA PHE A 42 20.50 3.56 -3.97
C PHE A 42 20.85 4.68 -2.99
N LEU A 43 20.18 4.72 -1.82
CA LEU A 43 20.48 5.68 -0.76
C LEU A 43 21.85 5.45 -0.12
N SER A 44 22.16 4.20 0.24
CA SER A 44 23.37 3.85 0.99
C SER A 44 24.61 3.67 0.09
N ILE A 45 24.49 2.89 -0.97
CA ILE A 45 25.66 2.41 -1.76
C ILE A 45 25.74 3.07 -3.14
N GLY A 46 24.62 3.62 -3.63
CA GLY A 46 24.54 4.20 -4.97
C GLY A 46 25.59 5.27 -5.25
N GLU A 47 25.97 6.05 -4.24
CA GLU A 47 26.95 7.13 -4.36
C GLU A 47 28.39 6.59 -4.47
N HIS A 48 28.77 5.65 -3.59
CA HIS A 48 30.09 5.00 -3.65
C HIS A 48 30.31 4.18 -4.92
N MET A 49 29.30 3.45 -5.39
CA MET A 49 29.40 2.65 -6.64
C MET A 49 29.54 3.53 -7.87
N LEU A 50 28.78 4.62 -7.94
CA LEU A 50 28.79 5.53 -9.08
C LEU A 50 30.08 6.35 -9.12
N GLN A 51 30.60 6.75 -7.96
CA GLN A 51 31.90 7.40 -7.81
C GLN A 51 33.05 6.46 -8.17
N SER A 52 32.97 5.17 -7.79
CA SER A 52 33.94 4.14 -8.22
C SER A 52 33.92 3.89 -9.72
N MET A 53 32.79 4.08 -10.40
CA MET A 53 32.66 3.91 -11.84
C MET A 53 33.12 5.16 -12.63
N GLY A 54 33.04 6.35 -12.02
CA GLY A 54 33.55 7.61 -12.57
C GLY A 54 35.05 7.84 -12.35
N ASN A 55 35.65 7.24 -11.32
CA ASN A 55 37.07 7.40 -10.95
C ASN A 55 38.07 6.61 -11.83
N VAL A 56 37.75 6.36 -13.10
CA VAL A 56 38.73 5.81 -14.06
C VAL A 56 39.83 6.84 -14.39
N ASP A 57 39.60 8.13 -14.14
CA ASP A 57 40.63 9.18 -14.23
C ASP A 57 41.03 9.67 -12.83
N GLY A 58 42.21 9.23 -12.38
CA GLY A 58 42.69 9.39 -11.01
C GLY A 58 42.93 10.84 -10.57
N VAL A 59 42.26 11.23 -9.49
CA VAL A 59 42.75 12.20 -8.50
C VAL A 59 42.23 11.74 -7.13
N ASP A 60 43.13 11.16 -6.34
CA ASP A 60 42.94 10.88 -4.91
C ASP A 60 42.90 12.21 -4.13
N ASN A 61 41.71 12.70 -3.77
CA ASN A 61 41.55 13.52 -2.56
C ASN A 61 40.09 13.76 -2.10
N ASN A 62 39.22 12.73 -2.07
CA ASN A 62 37.89 12.88 -1.47
C ASN A 62 37.86 12.30 -0.06
N SER A 63 37.60 13.15 0.93
CA SER A 63 37.20 12.76 2.27
C SER A 63 36.06 11.74 2.18
N ARG A 64 36.26 10.55 2.75
CA ARG A 64 35.25 9.49 2.78
C ARG A 64 34.07 9.94 3.65
N GLU A 65 32.96 10.32 3.02
CA GLU A 65 31.73 10.69 3.72
C GLU A 65 30.81 9.49 3.89
N LEU A 66 30.16 9.38 5.05
CA LEU A 66 29.12 8.38 5.30
C LEU A 66 27.83 8.78 4.57
N PRO A 67 27.02 7.82 4.07
CA PRO A 67 25.78 8.13 3.33
C PRO A 67 24.75 8.89 4.17
N ILE A 68 24.77 8.71 5.50
CA ILE A 68 24.06 9.56 6.45
C ILE A 68 25.14 10.32 7.22
N LYS A 69 25.12 11.65 7.10
CA LYS A 69 26.05 12.52 7.84
C LYS A 69 25.74 12.42 9.33
N MET A 70 26.69 11.91 10.10
CA MET A 70 26.64 11.80 11.56
C MET A 70 27.90 12.40 12.15
N GLU A 71 27.76 13.21 13.21
CA GLU A 71 28.89 13.75 13.95
C GLU A 71 29.33 12.76 15.04
N PHE A 72 30.58 12.30 14.97
CA PHE A 72 31.17 11.43 15.96
C PHE A 72 32.29 12.17 16.71
N PRO A 73 32.51 11.87 18.01
CA PRO A 73 33.57 12.48 18.80
C PRO A 73 34.98 11.93 18.46
N PHE A 74 35.10 11.04 17.47
CA PHE A 74 36.33 10.41 17.02
C PHE A 74 36.36 10.36 15.48
N ASP A 75 37.55 10.23 14.90
CA ASP A 75 37.74 10.20 13.45
C ASP A 75 37.24 8.85 12.87
N VAL A 76 36.21 8.93 12.03
CA VAL A 76 35.55 7.77 11.38
C VAL A 76 36.08 7.56 9.96
N SER A 77 36.96 8.43 9.47
CA SER A 77 37.51 8.35 8.11
C SER A 77 38.57 7.27 7.94
N GLU A 78 39.12 6.75 9.03
CA GLU A 78 40.16 5.72 9.05
C GLU A 78 39.61 4.30 8.83
N SER A 79 40.29 3.51 8.00
CA SER A 79 39.98 2.09 7.81
C SER A 79 40.57 1.26 8.97
N PRO A 80 39.85 0.27 9.56
CA PRO A 80 38.63 -0.41 9.09
C PRO A 80 37.30 0.14 9.68
N ILE A 81 37.37 1.21 10.47
CA ILE A 81 36.22 1.73 11.23
C ILE A 81 35.17 2.28 10.28
N PHE A 82 35.60 3.02 9.25
CA PHE A 82 34.74 3.51 8.18
C PHE A 82 33.90 2.40 7.52
N GLU A 83 34.55 1.30 7.10
CA GLU A 83 33.86 0.20 6.44
C GLU A 83 32.85 -0.47 7.39
N CYS A 84 33.18 -0.60 8.68
CA CYS A 84 32.25 -1.15 9.68
C CYS A 84 30.98 -0.30 9.84
N PHE A 85 31.12 1.03 9.94
CA PHE A 85 29.97 1.94 10.01
C PHE A 85 29.16 1.94 8.73
N LEU A 86 29.80 1.89 7.57
CA LEU A 86 29.12 1.81 6.27
C LEU A 86 28.25 0.54 6.18
N PHE A 87 28.80 -0.63 6.54
CA PHE A 87 28.02 -1.87 6.59
C PHE A 87 26.90 -1.78 7.62
N GLY A 88 27.18 -1.27 8.82
CA GLY A 88 26.18 -1.11 9.87
C GLY A 88 25.00 -0.24 9.43
N GLN A 89 25.28 0.89 8.79
CA GLN A 89 24.27 1.81 8.27
C GLN A 89 23.47 1.19 7.12
N PHE A 90 24.12 0.50 6.18
CA PHE A 90 23.44 -0.23 5.12
C PHE A 90 22.46 -1.27 5.66
N PHE A 91 22.91 -2.08 6.63
CA PHE A 91 22.05 -3.08 7.28
C PHE A 91 20.88 -2.43 8.02
N TYR A 92 21.12 -1.31 8.71
CA TYR A 92 20.06 -0.57 9.39
C TYR A 92 19.00 -0.04 8.42
N GLU A 93 19.41 0.61 7.33
CA GLU A 93 18.50 1.11 6.29
C GLU A 93 17.73 -0.03 5.61
N LEU A 94 18.40 -1.14 5.30
CA LEU A 94 17.75 -2.32 4.72
C LEU A 94 16.69 -2.92 5.65
N VAL A 95 16.97 -2.99 6.96
CA VAL A 95 16.01 -3.47 7.97
C VAL A 95 14.80 -2.53 8.04
N LEU A 96 15.01 -1.22 8.11
CA LEU A 96 13.91 -0.24 8.12
C LEU A 96 13.05 -0.32 6.85
N ALA A 97 13.68 -0.34 5.68
CA ALA A 97 13.00 -0.46 4.40
C ALA A 97 12.20 -1.77 4.28
N SER A 98 12.74 -2.86 4.82
CA SER A 98 12.06 -4.15 4.87
C SER A 98 10.85 -4.11 5.80
N ILE A 99 10.96 -3.49 6.99
CA ILE A 99 9.83 -3.33 7.92
C ILE A 99 8.70 -2.55 7.25
N VAL A 100 9.00 -1.39 6.66
CA VAL A 100 8.01 -0.57 5.94
C VAL A 100 7.38 -1.35 4.78
N GLY A 101 8.21 -2.02 3.98
CA GLY A 101 7.74 -2.87 2.88
C GLY A 101 6.82 -3.99 3.33
N MET A 102 7.15 -4.66 4.43
CA MET A 102 6.31 -5.71 5.02
C MET A 102 4.97 -5.17 5.53
N MET A 103 4.96 -3.98 6.15
CA MET A 103 3.72 -3.35 6.60
C MET A 103 2.79 -3.01 5.43
N ASN A 104 3.32 -2.39 4.37
CA ASN A 104 2.52 -2.11 3.17
C ASN A 104 2.06 -3.38 2.46
N ALA A 105 2.93 -4.40 2.39
CA ALA A 105 2.59 -5.73 1.87
C ALA A 105 1.45 -6.39 2.63
N LEU A 106 1.48 -6.33 3.96
CA LEU A 106 0.44 -6.88 4.81
C LEU A 106 -0.89 -6.15 4.55
N LEU A 107 -0.89 -4.82 4.47
CA LEU A 107 -2.11 -4.05 4.17
C LEU A 107 -2.73 -4.45 2.84
N VAL A 108 -1.93 -4.44 1.77
CA VAL A 108 -2.40 -4.80 0.43
C VAL A 108 -2.92 -6.24 0.41
N SER A 109 -2.23 -7.17 1.07
CA SER A 109 -2.66 -8.56 1.18
C SER A 109 -4.01 -8.71 1.88
N LEU A 110 -4.20 -8.02 3.01
CA LEU A 110 -5.46 -8.03 3.75
C LEU A 110 -6.61 -7.45 2.92
N ILE A 111 -6.39 -6.34 2.22
CA ILE A 111 -7.37 -5.71 1.33
C ILE A 111 -7.72 -6.63 0.16
N LEU A 112 -6.72 -7.27 -0.45
CA LEU A 112 -6.93 -8.23 -1.53
C LEU A 112 -7.72 -9.44 -1.04
N HIS A 113 -7.43 -9.98 0.15
CA HIS A 113 -8.21 -11.07 0.75
C HIS A 113 -9.67 -10.67 0.96
N VAL A 114 -9.93 -9.49 1.55
CA VAL A 114 -11.29 -8.95 1.69
C VAL A 114 -11.97 -8.82 0.34
N SER A 115 -11.26 -8.31 -0.66
CA SER A 115 -11.78 -8.15 -2.03
C SER A 115 -12.12 -9.48 -2.68
N GLY A 116 -11.32 -10.52 -2.43
CA GLY A 116 -11.62 -11.89 -2.84
C GLY A 116 -12.90 -12.42 -2.17
N GLN A 117 -13.05 -12.21 -0.86
CA GLN A 117 -14.29 -12.60 -0.15
C GLN A 117 -15.52 -11.89 -0.70
N ILE A 118 -15.38 -10.62 -1.13
CA ILE A 118 -16.42 -9.86 -1.82
C ILE A 118 -16.75 -10.52 -3.18
N ASP A 119 -15.76 -10.93 -3.96
CA ASP A 119 -16.00 -11.58 -5.25
C ASP A 119 -16.70 -12.93 -5.10
N ILE A 120 -16.35 -13.72 -4.08
CA ILE A 120 -17.07 -14.95 -3.70
C ILE A 120 -18.52 -14.62 -3.32
N MET A 121 -18.74 -13.56 -2.53
CA MET A 121 -20.09 -13.13 -2.16
C MET A 121 -20.92 -12.78 -3.40
N ARG A 122 -20.32 -12.09 -4.39
CA ARG A 122 -20.99 -11.76 -5.67
C ARG A 122 -21.34 -13.00 -6.48
N GLN A 123 -20.46 -14.00 -6.55
CA GLN A 123 -20.76 -15.29 -7.18
C GLN A 123 -21.96 -15.97 -6.51
N ASN A 124 -21.98 -16.01 -5.17
CA ASN A 124 -23.11 -16.55 -4.40
C ASN A 124 -24.43 -15.81 -4.73
N ILE A 125 -24.40 -14.48 -4.86
CA ILE A 125 -25.59 -13.70 -5.22
C ILE A 125 -26.12 -14.08 -6.61
N ASN A 126 -25.23 -14.23 -7.60
CA ASN A 126 -25.60 -14.62 -8.95
C ASN A 126 -26.15 -16.05 -9.02
N GLU A 127 -25.58 -16.98 -8.26
CA GLU A 127 -26.09 -18.36 -8.15
C GLU A 127 -27.51 -18.38 -7.56
N ILE A 128 -27.78 -17.58 -6.52
CA ILE A 128 -29.11 -17.46 -5.91
C ILE A 128 -30.13 -16.90 -6.92
N SER A 129 -29.71 -15.90 -7.70
CA SER A 129 -30.55 -15.28 -8.73
C SER A 129 -30.99 -16.26 -9.80
N ASN A 130 -30.11 -17.18 -10.21
CA ASN A 130 -30.36 -18.12 -11.30
C ASN A 130 -30.99 -19.45 -10.87
N ALA A 131 -30.99 -19.76 -9.57
CA ALA A 131 -31.54 -21.01 -9.05
C ALA A 131 -33.08 -21.01 -9.02
N LYS A 132 -33.70 -22.16 -9.33
CA LYS A 132 -35.15 -22.35 -9.10
C LYS A 132 -35.46 -22.16 -7.62
N TYR A 133 -36.35 -21.21 -7.33
CA TYR A 133 -36.68 -20.82 -5.96
C TYR A 133 -37.26 -22.00 -5.15
N ASN A 134 -36.53 -22.42 -4.11
CA ASN A 134 -37.04 -23.32 -3.06
C ASN A 134 -37.07 -22.55 -1.72
N PRO A 135 -38.22 -22.43 -1.04
CA PRO A 135 -38.36 -21.60 0.17
C PRO A 135 -37.41 -21.97 1.32
N SER A 136 -37.19 -23.27 1.53
CA SER A 136 -36.39 -23.77 2.65
C SER A 136 -34.88 -23.58 2.42
N THR A 137 -34.41 -23.89 1.21
CA THR A 137 -33.01 -23.72 0.80
C THR A 137 -32.65 -22.25 0.63
N SER A 138 -33.53 -21.41 0.07
CA SER A 138 -33.27 -19.99 -0.15
C SER A 138 -33.03 -19.21 1.14
N LEU A 139 -33.78 -19.49 2.21
CA LEU A 139 -33.59 -18.80 3.49
C LEU A 139 -32.24 -19.16 4.13
N ALA A 140 -31.82 -20.43 4.06
CA ALA A 140 -30.53 -20.87 4.57
C ALA A 140 -29.38 -20.21 3.80
N VAL A 141 -29.50 -20.10 2.47
CA VAL A 141 -28.49 -19.48 1.60
C VAL A 141 -28.42 -17.96 1.85
N ILE A 142 -29.56 -17.27 1.99
CA ILE A 142 -29.59 -15.84 2.35
C ILE A 142 -28.97 -15.61 3.72
N LYS A 143 -29.26 -16.47 4.70
CA LYS A 143 -28.62 -16.40 6.03
C LYS A 143 -27.10 -16.56 5.93
N ASN A 144 -26.62 -17.48 5.10
CA ASN A 144 -25.19 -17.63 4.85
C ASN A 144 -24.58 -16.38 4.20
N LEU A 145 -25.28 -15.78 3.24
CA LEU A 145 -24.86 -14.53 2.59
C LEU A 145 -24.70 -13.38 3.59
N ILE A 146 -25.65 -13.21 4.51
CA ILE A 146 -25.59 -12.19 5.57
C ILE A 146 -24.41 -12.46 6.50
N CYS A 147 -24.21 -13.72 6.91
CA CYS A 147 -23.08 -14.11 7.76
C CYS A 147 -21.74 -13.76 7.08
N LYS A 148 -21.58 -14.09 5.79
CA LYS A 148 -20.40 -13.71 5.00
C LYS A 148 -20.22 -12.20 4.92
N HIS A 149 -21.29 -11.45 4.63
CA HIS A 149 -21.23 -9.98 4.58
C HIS A 149 -20.80 -9.36 5.91
N GLN A 150 -21.31 -9.87 7.03
CA GLN A 150 -20.92 -9.44 8.38
C GLN A 150 -19.45 -9.77 8.66
N LYS A 151 -18.98 -10.98 8.31
CA LYS A 151 -17.55 -11.34 8.43
C LYS A 151 -16.66 -10.38 7.63
N ILE A 152 -17.04 -10.02 6.40
CA ILE A 152 -16.32 -9.05 5.55
C ILE A 152 -16.25 -7.68 6.22
N ILE A 153 -17.38 -7.18 6.73
CA ILE A 153 -17.44 -5.89 7.44
C ILE A 153 -16.52 -5.92 8.67
N THR A 154 -16.64 -6.93 9.51
CA THR A 154 -15.85 -7.06 10.75
C THR A 154 -14.36 -7.17 10.45
N LEU A 155 -13.97 -7.93 9.42
CA LEU A 155 -12.57 -8.01 9.00
C LEU A 155 -12.06 -6.64 8.52
N SER A 156 -12.86 -5.92 7.73
CA SER A 156 -12.49 -4.57 7.28
C SER A 156 -12.38 -3.58 8.43
N GLU A 157 -13.25 -3.65 9.45
CA GLU A 157 -13.18 -2.81 10.64
C GLU A 157 -11.92 -3.10 11.46
N HIS A 158 -11.51 -4.37 11.57
CA HIS A 158 -10.24 -4.74 12.19
C HIS A 158 -9.02 -4.22 11.42
N ILE A 159 -9.05 -4.30 10.08
CA ILE A 159 -7.98 -3.76 9.22
C ILE A 159 -7.89 -2.24 9.41
N GLU A 160 -9.04 -1.56 9.41
CA GLU A 160 -9.09 -0.11 9.59
C GLU A 160 -8.54 0.30 10.95
N HIS A 161 -8.99 -0.34 12.04
CA HIS A 161 -8.48 -0.07 13.39
C HIS A 161 -6.96 -0.30 13.51
N LEU A 162 -6.44 -1.35 12.89
CA LEU A 162 -5.01 -1.64 12.89
C LEU A 162 -4.20 -0.57 12.14
N TYR A 163 -4.67 -0.17 10.95
CA TYR A 163 -3.92 0.71 10.07
C TYR A 163 -4.18 2.20 10.26
N THR A 164 -5.20 2.61 11.03
CA THR A 164 -5.55 4.03 11.15
C THR A 164 -4.37 4.90 11.58
N TYR A 165 -3.67 4.52 12.65
CA TYR A 165 -2.53 5.29 13.16
C TYR A 165 -1.24 5.00 12.37
N ILE A 166 -1.08 3.78 11.87
CA ILE A 166 0.07 3.39 11.05
C ILE A 166 0.09 4.21 9.76
N ALA A 167 -1.05 4.30 9.07
CA ALA A 167 -1.21 5.10 7.87
C ALA A 167 -1.00 6.59 8.14
N LEU A 168 -1.47 7.11 9.28
CA LEU A 168 -1.23 8.51 9.65
C LEU A 168 0.28 8.80 9.77
N MET A 169 1.00 7.99 10.55
CA MET A 169 2.44 8.17 10.72
C MET A 169 3.19 8.01 9.39
N GLN A 170 2.80 7.02 8.58
CA GLN A 170 3.40 6.78 7.27
C GLN A 170 3.19 7.97 6.31
N LEU A 171 1.97 8.52 6.24
CA LEU A 171 1.67 9.66 5.38
C LEU A 171 2.40 10.93 5.84
N LEU A 172 2.46 11.20 7.14
CA LEU A 172 3.18 12.37 7.68
C LEU A 172 4.67 12.28 7.37
N TRP A 173 5.28 11.11 7.63
CA TRP A 173 6.69 10.86 7.34
C TRP A 173 6.98 10.99 5.84
N ASN A 174 6.21 10.30 5.00
CA ASN A 174 6.42 10.33 3.56
C ASN A 174 6.20 11.72 2.97
N THR A 175 5.22 12.49 3.46
CA THR A 175 5.02 13.88 3.02
C THR A 175 6.24 14.74 3.34
N LEU A 176 6.80 14.63 4.54
CA LEU A 176 7.99 15.37 4.94
C LEU A 176 9.18 15.01 4.05
N VAL A 177 9.41 13.71 3.82
CA VAL A 177 10.53 13.26 2.97
C VAL A 177 10.34 13.66 1.50
N ILE A 178 9.12 13.60 0.96
CA ILE A 178 8.80 14.08 -0.40
C ILE A 178 9.09 15.59 -0.51
N CYS A 179 8.71 16.40 0.48
CA CYS A 179 8.99 17.83 0.48
C CYS A 179 10.50 18.13 0.49
N CYS A 180 11.24 17.52 1.42
CA CYS A 180 12.69 17.72 1.53
C CYS A 180 13.42 17.24 0.28
N THR A 181 13.10 16.05 -0.22
CA THR A 181 13.74 15.48 -1.42
C THR A 181 13.37 16.29 -2.66
N GLY A 182 12.12 16.74 -2.79
CA GLY A 182 11.68 17.61 -3.88
C GLY A 182 12.44 18.94 -3.90
N PHE A 183 12.69 19.54 -2.73
CA PHE A 183 13.50 20.76 -2.61
C PHE A 183 14.96 20.53 -3.00
N VAL A 184 15.58 19.44 -2.54
CA VAL A 184 16.94 19.05 -2.95
C VAL A 184 17.03 18.92 -4.48
N ILE A 185 16.07 18.24 -5.11
CA ILE A 185 16.02 18.10 -6.57
C ILE A 185 15.99 19.47 -7.27
N VAL A 186 15.20 20.43 -6.78
CA VAL A 186 15.12 21.77 -7.37
C VAL A 186 16.46 22.51 -7.28
N ILE A 187 17.14 22.45 -6.13
CA ILE A 187 18.47 23.07 -5.96
C ILE A 187 19.52 22.40 -6.85
N THR A 188 19.55 21.08 -6.90
CA THR A 188 20.55 20.33 -7.69
C THR A 188 20.35 20.55 -9.19
N ILE A 189 19.14 20.83 -9.68
CA ILE A 189 18.93 21.22 -11.09
C ILE A 189 19.44 22.64 -11.35
N GLY A 190 19.35 23.54 -10.37
CA GLY A 190 19.80 24.93 -10.51
C GLY A 190 21.31 25.14 -10.36
N THR A 191 22.02 24.16 -9.82
CA THR A 191 23.48 24.16 -9.67
C THR A 191 24.07 23.15 -10.65
N ASP A 192 25.12 23.51 -11.39
CA ASP A 192 25.75 22.67 -12.43
C ASP A 192 26.54 21.48 -11.84
N ASP A 193 26.12 21.00 -10.66
CA ASP A 193 26.85 20.05 -9.82
C ASP A 193 26.35 18.61 -10.06
N SER A 194 27.29 17.73 -10.42
CA SER A 194 27.21 16.30 -10.73
C SER A 194 25.81 15.68 -11.05
N GLY A 195 25.63 15.24 -12.31
CA GLY A 195 24.42 14.50 -12.74
C GLY A 195 24.11 13.22 -11.95
N THR A 196 25.08 12.70 -11.20
CA THR A 196 24.97 11.52 -10.33
C THR A 196 24.07 11.75 -9.11
N THR A 197 24.19 12.90 -8.46
CA THR A 197 23.39 13.29 -7.27
C THR A 197 21.94 13.58 -7.64
N SER A 198 21.73 14.13 -8.86
CA SER A 198 20.39 14.34 -9.44
C SER A 198 19.63 13.02 -9.67
N ILE A 199 20.29 12.00 -10.25
CA ILE A 199 19.65 10.71 -10.55
C ILE A 199 19.22 9.98 -9.26
N LYS A 200 20.07 10.00 -8.22
CA LYS A 200 19.78 9.39 -6.90
C LYS A 200 18.58 10.04 -6.22
N SER A 201 18.54 11.37 -6.20
CA SER A 201 17.46 12.10 -5.54
C SER A 201 16.12 11.88 -6.25
N VAL A 202 16.12 11.86 -7.59
CA VAL A 202 14.92 11.58 -8.40
C VAL A 202 14.44 10.14 -8.22
N SER A 203 15.33 9.14 -8.22
CA SER A 203 14.92 7.74 -8.05
C SER A 203 14.29 7.51 -6.68
N PHE A 204 14.86 8.11 -5.63
CA PHE A 204 14.30 8.05 -4.27
C PHE A 204 12.94 8.77 -4.15
N TYR A 205 12.80 9.93 -4.79
CA TYR A 205 11.54 10.66 -4.85
C TYR A 205 10.43 9.84 -5.51
N ILE A 206 10.73 9.18 -6.63
CA ILE A 206 9.79 8.29 -7.33
C ILE A 206 9.40 7.12 -6.43
N ALA A 207 10.37 6.50 -5.73
CA ALA A 207 10.12 5.36 -4.85
C ALA A 207 9.15 5.70 -3.71
N ILE A 208 9.38 6.79 -2.98
CA ILE A 208 8.49 7.21 -1.89
C ILE A 208 7.12 7.64 -2.42
N THR A 209 7.08 8.36 -3.54
CA THR A 209 5.81 8.77 -4.15
C THR A 209 4.97 7.55 -4.55
N LEU A 210 5.62 6.52 -5.11
CA LEU A 210 4.97 5.26 -5.46
C LEU A 210 4.46 4.52 -4.22
N GLU A 211 5.19 4.59 -3.11
CA GLU A 211 4.77 4.00 -1.85
C GLU A 211 3.47 4.64 -1.31
N VAL A 212 3.41 5.98 -1.28
CA VAL A 212 2.18 6.71 -0.90
C VAL A 212 1.04 6.39 -1.86
N PHE A 213 1.32 6.33 -3.16
CA PHE A 213 0.33 5.97 -4.17
C PHE A 213 -0.27 4.59 -3.91
N ILE A 214 0.55 3.56 -3.62
CA ILE A 214 0.08 2.21 -3.35
C ILE A 214 -0.82 2.18 -2.11
N LEU A 215 -0.44 2.88 -1.04
CA LEU A 215 -1.23 2.99 0.19
C LEU A 215 -2.63 3.58 -0.08
N CYS A 216 -2.68 4.71 -0.78
CA CYS A 216 -3.93 5.38 -1.16
C CYS A 216 -4.76 4.54 -2.14
N PHE A 217 -4.11 3.91 -3.13
CA PHE A 217 -4.77 3.05 -4.10
C PHE A 217 -5.41 1.84 -3.44
N ALA A 218 -4.76 1.24 -2.44
CA ALA A 218 -5.30 0.09 -1.72
C ALA A 218 -6.60 0.46 -0.97
N GLY A 219 -6.62 1.63 -0.31
CA GLY A 219 -7.83 2.15 0.34
C GLY A 219 -8.97 2.43 -0.65
N GLU A 220 -8.66 3.08 -1.79
CA GLU A 220 -9.62 3.33 -2.87
C GLU A 220 -10.18 2.02 -3.44
N PHE A 221 -9.30 1.04 -3.69
CA PHE A 221 -9.66 -0.26 -4.21
C PHE A 221 -10.63 -1.00 -3.30
N LEU A 222 -10.40 -0.99 -1.98
CA LEU A 222 -11.32 -1.57 -1.00
C LEU A 222 -12.69 -0.88 -1.02
N SER A 223 -12.70 0.45 -1.04
CA SER A 223 -13.91 1.27 -1.09
C SER A 223 -14.74 0.99 -2.35
N ALA A 224 -14.07 0.89 -3.50
CA ALA A 224 -14.69 0.55 -4.77
C ALA A 224 -15.23 -0.89 -4.77
N LYS A 225 -14.46 -1.87 -4.29
CA LYS A 225 -14.90 -3.27 -4.17
C LYS A 225 -16.09 -3.42 -3.23
N SER A 226 -16.10 -2.72 -2.11
CA SER A 226 -17.22 -2.70 -1.16
C SER A 226 -18.54 -2.26 -1.82
N ARG A 227 -18.48 -1.27 -2.72
CA ARG A 227 -19.68 -0.79 -3.44
C ARG A 227 -20.26 -1.86 -4.37
N SER A 228 -19.40 -2.66 -4.99
CA SER A 228 -19.82 -3.70 -5.93
C SER A 228 -20.70 -4.80 -5.34
N ILE A 229 -20.73 -4.94 -4.01
CA ILE A 229 -21.69 -5.82 -3.31
C ILE A 229 -23.12 -5.35 -3.56
N SER A 230 -23.38 -4.06 -3.34
CA SER A 230 -24.70 -3.45 -3.55
C SER A 230 -25.13 -3.57 -5.00
N ASP A 231 -24.21 -3.31 -5.93
CA ASP A 231 -24.47 -3.37 -7.36
C ASP A 231 -24.85 -4.80 -7.79
N ALA A 232 -24.13 -5.82 -7.31
CA ALA A 232 -24.42 -7.23 -7.60
C ALA A 232 -25.79 -7.67 -7.06
N ILE A 233 -26.18 -7.24 -5.86
CA ILE A 233 -27.52 -7.55 -5.33
C ILE A 233 -28.59 -6.82 -6.14
N TYR A 234 -28.36 -5.57 -6.52
CA TYR A 234 -29.31 -4.80 -7.32
C TYR A 234 -29.54 -5.41 -8.72
N GLU A 235 -28.47 -5.92 -9.34
CA GLU A 235 -28.51 -6.60 -10.64
C GLU A 235 -29.10 -8.02 -10.58
N SER A 236 -29.28 -8.59 -9.39
CA SER A 236 -29.91 -9.89 -9.22
C SER A 236 -31.44 -9.84 -9.45
N LEU A 237 -32.05 -10.98 -9.73
CA LEU A 237 -33.50 -11.15 -9.89
C LEU A 237 -34.24 -11.13 -8.54
N TRP A 238 -33.87 -10.21 -7.64
CA TRP A 238 -34.42 -10.09 -6.28
C TRP A 238 -35.92 -9.77 -6.26
N TYR A 239 -36.45 -9.22 -7.35
CA TYR A 239 -37.87 -8.92 -7.54
C TYR A 239 -38.72 -10.16 -7.85
N ASP A 240 -38.11 -11.25 -8.32
CA ASP A 240 -38.77 -12.54 -8.54
C ASP A 240 -38.75 -13.43 -7.27
N MET A 241 -38.06 -12.99 -6.22
CA MET A 241 -38.01 -13.69 -4.94
C MET A 241 -39.22 -13.33 -4.05
N PRO A 242 -39.56 -14.17 -3.05
CA PRO A 242 -40.63 -13.83 -2.13
C PRO A 242 -40.33 -12.58 -1.30
N PRO A 243 -41.38 -11.84 -0.87
CA PRO A 243 -41.24 -10.56 -0.20
C PRO A 243 -40.34 -10.57 1.04
N THR A 244 -40.28 -11.71 1.75
CA THR A 244 -39.40 -11.88 2.91
C THR A 244 -37.92 -11.84 2.53
N SER A 245 -37.54 -12.51 1.44
CA SER A 245 -36.17 -12.58 0.91
C SER A 245 -35.75 -11.23 0.32
N SER A 246 -36.63 -10.61 -0.48
CA SER A 246 -36.38 -9.30 -1.10
C SER A 246 -36.17 -8.20 -0.06
N ARG A 247 -36.96 -8.20 1.03
CA ARG A 247 -36.77 -7.26 2.16
C ARG A 247 -35.42 -7.42 2.85
N ILE A 248 -34.96 -8.67 3.02
CA ILE A 248 -33.65 -8.93 3.64
C ILE A 248 -32.52 -8.41 2.73
N LEU A 249 -32.58 -8.68 1.43
CA LEU A 249 -31.59 -8.19 0.46
C LEU A 249 -31.56 -6.64 0.41
N LEU A 250 -32.70 -5.98 0.56
CA LEU A 250 -32.77 -4.52 0.67
C LEU A 250 -31.96 -4.00 1.86
N PHE A 251 -32.02 -4.65 3.03
CA PHE A 251 -31.19 -4.27 4.17
C PHE A 251 -29.69 -4.45 3.90
N VAL A 252 -29.31 -5.50 3.15
CA VAL A 252 -27.91 -5.71 2.75
C VAL A 252 -27.44 -4.62 1.80
N ILE A 253 -28.26 -4.21 0.83
CA ILE A 253 -28.00 -3.06 -0.06
C ILE A 253 -27.78 -1.80 0.79
N LEU A 254 -28.71 -1.47 1.68
CA LEU A 254 -28.62 -0.28 2.54
C LEU A 254 -27.34 -0.28 3.38
N ARG A 255 -26.96 -1.43 3.95
CA ARG A 255 -25.72 -1.54 4.73
C ARG A 255 -24.47 -1.41 3.86
N SER A 256 -24.50 -1.93 2.64
CA SER A 256 -23.38 -1.92 1.68
C SER A 256 -23.13 -0.53 1.07
N GLN A 257 -24.12 0.37 1.10
CA GLN A 257 -23.94 1.77 0.68
C GLN A 257 -22.96 2.53 1.59
N LYS A 258 -22.84 2.14 2.85
CA LYS A 258 -21.75 2.61 3.72
C LYS A 258 -20.48 1.86 3.35
N ARG A 259 -19.63 2.52 2.55
CA ARG A 259 -18.38 1.97 2.02
C ARG A 259 -17.44 1.53 3.13
N LEU A 260 -16.72 0.46 2.87
CA LEU A 260 -15.57 0.04 3.67
C LEU A 260 -14.36 0.88 3.24
N THR A 261 -13.96 1.83 4.09
CA THR A 261 -12.83 2.73 3.84
C THR A 261 -11.76 2.54 4.90
N ILE A 262 -10.53 2.93 4.58
CA ILE A 262 -9.43 3.01 5.52
C ILE A 262 -9.07 4.47 5.68
N THR A 263 -8.86 4.90 6.93
CA THR A 263 -8.63 6.31 7.26
C THR A 263 -7.26 6.48 7.91
N ALA A 264 -6.54 7.54 7.57
CA ALA A 264 -5.37 7.99 8.31
C ALA A 264 -5.82 8.86 9.49
N GLY A 265 -5.62 8.33 10.71
CA GLY A 265 -5.93 9.05 11.96
C GLY A 265 -7.41 9.42 12.16
N LYS A 266 -8.35 8.82 11.41
CA LYS A 266 -9.77 9.25 11.31
C LYS A 266 -9.95 10.67 10.75
N VAL A 267 -8.92 11.28 10.19
CA VAL A 267 -8.95 12.65 9.66
C VAL A 267 -9.05 12.63 8.13
N VAL A 268 -8.31 11.74 7.48
CA VAL A 268 -8.19 11.69 6.01
C VAL A 268 -8.48 10.28 5.53
N ASP A 269 -9.37 10.13 4.55
CA ASP A 269 -9.60 8.84 3.91
C ASP A 269 -8.43 8.50 2.97
N LEU A 270 -7.99 7.24 2.98
CA LEU A 270 -6.99 6.75 2.03
C LEU A 270 -7.65 6.57 0.65
N THR A 271 -7.60 7.62 -0.15
CA THR A 271 -8.17 7.69 -1.50
C THR A 271 -7.16 8.26 -2.49
N LEU A 272 -7.44 8.09 -3.79
CA LEU A 272 -6.63 8.73 -4.85
C LEU A 272 -6.74 10.26 -4.81
N GLU A 273 -7.87 10.79 -4.32
CA GLU A 273 -8.03 12.21 -4.04
C GLU A 273 -7.10 12.67 -2.90
N GLY A 274 -7.02 11.87 -1.83
CA GLY A 274 -6.07 12.10 -0.72
C GLY A 274 -4.62 12.13 -1.19
N PHE A 275 -4.21 11.19 -2.04
CA PHE A 275 -2.88 11.19 -2.68
C PHE A 275 -2.63 12.50 -3.44
N THR A 276 -3.59 12.92 -4.28
CA THR A 276 -3.46 14.16 -5.07
C THR A 276 -3.34 15.39 -4.17
N SER A 277 -4.07 15.43 -3.06
CA SER A 277 -3.98 16.49 -2.05
C SER A 277 -2.59 16.55 -1.42
N ILE A 278 -2.02 15.41 -1.05
CA ILE A 278 -0.66 15.30 -0.48
C ILE A 278 0.39 15.79 -1.48
N MET A 279 0.28 15.40 -2.75
CA MET A 279 1.20 15.86 -3.79
C MET A 279 1.13 17.38 -4.02
N LYS A 280 -0.09 17.95 -4.03
CA LYS A 280 -0.29 19.41 -4.14
C LYS A 280 0.28 20.16 -2.93
N ALA A 281 0.07 19.65 -1.73
CA ALA A 281 0.62 20.22 -0.50
C ALA A 281 2.16 20.18 -0.55
N SER A 282 2.73 19.03 -0.94
CA SER A 282 4.18 18.86 -1.05
C SER A 282 4.82 19.82 -2.05
N ALA A 283 4.23 19.96 -3.24
CA ALA A 283 4.71 20.91 -4.25
C ALA A 283 4.61 22.38 -3.78
N SER A 284 3.57 22.71 -3.01
CA SER A 284 3.42 24.04 -2.41
C SER A 284 4.51 24.32 -1.38
N TYR A 285 4.82 23.34 -0.50
CA TYR A 285 5.93 23.47 0.46
C TYR A 285 7.29 23.60 -0.22
N VAL A 286 7.55 22.81 -1.27
CA VAL A 286 8.77 22.93 -2.09
C VAL A 286 8.90 24.33 -2.67
N SER A 287 7.81 24.89 -3.21
CA SER A 287 7.80 26.24 -3.77
C SER A 287 8.11 27.32 -2.74
N VAL A 288 7.56 27.19 -1.53
CA VAL A 288 7.83 28.11 -0.41
C VAL A 288 9.29 28.00 0.04
N LEU A 289 9.82 26.79 0.21
CA LEU A 289 11.23 26.59 0.55
C LEU A 289 12.16 27.20 -0.50
N ASN A 290 11.85 27.01 -1.78
CA ASN A 290 12.61 27.59 -2.89
C ASN A 290 12.51 29.12 -2.98
N ALA A 291 11.45 29.73 -2.48
CA ALA A 291 11.32 31.19 -2.44
C ALA A 291 12.03 31.83 -1.23
N MET A 292 12.27 31.05 -0.16
CA MET A 292 12.96 31.54 1.05
C MET A 292 14.48 31.36 1.00
N TYR A 293 14.97 30.40 0.21
CA TYR A 293 16.40 30.15 -0.04
C TYR A 293 16.88 31.04 -1.19
#